data_AF-A0A6A4GWP4-F1
#
_entry.id   AF-A0A6A4GWP4-F1
#
_cell.length_a   1.000
_cell.length_b   1.000
_cell.length_c   1.000
_cell.angle_alpha   90.00
_cell.angle_beta   90.00
_cell.angle_gamma   90.00
#
_symmetry.space_group_name_H-M   'P 1'
#
loop_
_entity.id
_entity.type
_entity.pdbx_description
1 polymer ?
#
loop_
_entity_poly.entity_id
_entity_poly.type
_entity_poly.pdbx_seq_one_letter_code
_entity_poly.pdbx_strand_id
1 'polypeptide(L)'
;EAPTIQEAEAALKDINKVLRPPQKAGPGYIDPGLDPFTQSRIKGVESFLALYVHPKSLCYGKWGAASDAAAITMCRGQYCACVLRRMARQYISDRSLLPENPYGNWNESLLVNEDLCQELGLYLQELGTLVTASKVQEWLCREDVMQRHGITKKISLTTAQWYLKAMGFRWTWAP
;
A
#
# COMPACT_ATOMS: atom_id res chain seq x y z
N GLU A 1 -11.38 27.21 6.06
CA GLU A 1 -10.38 28.17 5.56
C GLU A 1 -8.98 27.54 5.51
N ALA A 2 -7.90 28.32 5.48
CA ALA A 2 -6.54 27.82 5.71
C ALA A 2 -6.35 27.52 7.21
N PRO A 3 -5.69 26.41 7.59
CA PRO A 3 -5.39 26.11 8.98
C PRO A 3 -4.38 27.10 9.56
N THR A 4 -4.24 27.15 10.88
CA THR A 4 -3.19 27.96 11.48
C THR A 4 -1.81 27.34 11.22
N ILE A 5 -0.76 28.17 11.22
CA ILE A 5 0.62 27.72 10.99
C ILE A 5 1.04 26.72 12.07
N GLN A 6 0.61 26.91 13.32
CA GLN A 6 0.92 26.02 14.44
C GLN A 6 0.30 24.62 14.26
N GLU A 7 -0.97 24.55 13.85
CA GLU A 7 -1.65 23.27 13.57
C GLU A 7 -0.99 22.51 12.41
N ALA A 8 -0.58 23.25 11.37
CA ALA A 8 0.13 22.72 10.22
C ALA A 8 1.54 22.25 10.58
N GLU A 9 2.23 22.93 11.49
CA GLU A 9 3.54 22.50 11.99
C GLU A 9 3.43 21.24 12.84
N ALA A 10 2.44 21.16 13.72
CA ALA A 10 2.16 19.95 14.50
C ALA A 10 1.84 18.77 13.57
N ALA A 11 1.06 19.01 12.52
CA ALA A 11 0.76 18.02 11.49
C ALA A 11 2.02 17.51 10.78
N LEU A 12 2.89 18.44 10.37
CA LEU A 12 4.12 18.12 9.67
C LEU A 12 5.06 17.28 10.53
N LYS A 13 5.18 17.58 11.83
CA LYS A 13 5.98 16.79 12.77
C LYS A 13 5.46 15.37 12.90
N ASP A 14 4.15 15.20 12.93
CA ASP A 14 3.52 13.88 13.05
C ASP A 14 3.67 13.06 11.76
N ILE A 15 3.40 13.66 10.59
CA ILE A 15 3.63 13.02 9.28
C ILE A 15 5.08 12.56 9.12
N ASN A 16 6.04 13.35 9.61
CA ASN A 16 7.45 12.97 9.57
C ASN A 16 7.71 11.67 10.35
N LYS A 17 7.06 11.48 11.51
CA LYS A 17 7.18 10.23 12.28
C LYS A 17 6.55 9.05 11.56
N VAL A 18 5.44 9.28 10.85
CA VAL A 18 4.77 8.24 10.05
C VAL A 18 5.64 7.81 8.87
N LEU A 19 6.23 8.76 8.13
CA LEU A 19 7.07 8.47 6.97
C LEU A 19 8.45 7.93 7.35
N ARG A 20 8.97 8.36 8.50
CA ARG A 20 10.34 8.08 8.95
C ARG A 20 10.30 7.69 10.43
N PRO A 21 9.75 6.51 10.77
CA PRO A 21 9.71 6.06 12.16
C PRO A 21 11.15 5.80 12.66
N PRO A 22 11.51 6.27 13.86
CA PRO A 22 12.85 6.08 14.40
C PRO A 22 13.13 4.60 14.71
N GLN A 23 14.39 4.19 14.61
CA GLN A 23 14.81 2.87 15.07
C GLN A 23 14.63 2.71 16.58
N LYS A 24 14.32 1.48 17.03
CA LYS A 24 14.28 1.15 18.47
C LYS A 24 15.63 1.33 19.15
N ALA A 25 16.72 1.06 18.43
CA ALA A 25 18.08 1.27 18.87
C ALA A 25 18.96 1.62 17.66
N GLY A 26 19.84 2.61 17.83
CA GLY A 26 20.77 3.05 16.77
C GLY A 26 20.26 4.23 15.92
N PRO A 27 21.15 4.81 15.09
CA PRO A 27 20.80 5.91 14.19
C PRO A 27 20.04 5.41 12.95
N GLY A 28 19.08 6.20 12.49
CA GLY A 28 18.34 5.96 11.24
C GLY A 28 16.85 5.72 11.43
N TYR A 29 16.21 5.33 10.34
CA TYR A 29 14.76 5.10 10.26
C TYR A 29 14.45 3.66 9.88
N ILE A 30 13.28 3.18 10.30
CA ILE A 30 12.72 1.89 9.87
C ILE A 30 11.84 2.15 8.64
N ASP A 31 11.76 1.18 7.73
CA ASP A 31 10.74 1.21 6.68
C ASP A 31 9.35 1.13 7.33
N PRO A 32 8.47 2.13 7.14
CA PRO A 32 7.15 2.13 7.76
C PRO A 32 6.20 1.05 7.16
N GLY A 33 6.60 0.34 6.10
CA GLY A 33 5.77 -0.71 5.50
C GLY A 33 4.50 -0.17 4.83
N LEU A 34 4.51 1.12 4.47
CA LEU A 34 3.38 1.78 3.82
C LEU A 34 3.32 1.39 2.34
N ASP A 35 2.12 1.13 1.86
CA ASP A 35 1.85 0.96 0.42
C ASP A 35 2.44 2.13 -0.38
N PRO A 36 3.07 1.88 -1.56
CA PRO A 36 3.66 2.93 -2.37
C PRO A 36 2.72 4.09 -2.71
N PHE A 37 1.42 3.81 -2.91
CA PHE A 37 0.44 4.85 -3.20
C PHE A 37 0.21 5.75 -1.97
N THR A 38 -0.07 5.16 -0.81
CA THR A 38 -0.21 5.86 0.48
C THR A 38 1.06 6.64 0.82
N GLN A 39 2.23 6.04 0.66
CA GLN A 39 3.52 6.69 0.91
C GLN A 39 3.74 7.91 0.00
N SER A 40 3.45 7.79 -1.30
CA SER A 40 3.56 8.89 -2.27
C SER A 40 2.63 10.06 -1.91
N ARG A 41 1.40 9.76 -1.48
CA ARG A 41 0.43 10.78 -1.04
C ARG A 41 0.89 11.49 0.22
N ILE A 42 1.34 10.75 1.23
CA ILE A 42 1.81 11.33 2.49
C ILE A 42 3.05 12.20 2.25
N LYS A 43 4.01 11.76 1.41
CA LYS A 43 5.17 12.58 0.99
C LYS A 43 4.75 13.88 0.28
N GLY A 44 3.68 13.83 -0.52
CA GLY A 44 3.10 15.02 -1.13
C GLY A 44 2.51 15.99 -0.09
N VAL A 45 1.81 15.47 0.92
CA VAL A 45 1.27 16.28 2.03
C VAL A 45 2.40 16.85 2.89
N GLU A 46 3.44 16.07 3.18
CA GLU A 46 4.66 16.53 3.87
C GLU A 46 5.27 17.73 3.15
N SER A 47 5.55 17.59 1.85
CA SER A 47 6.16 18.64 1.03
C SER A 47 5.29 19.90 1.00
N PHE A 48 3.97 19.72 0.87
CA PHE A 48 3.01 20.80 0.92
C PHE A 48 3.02 21.55 2.26
N LEU A 49 2.93 20.84 3.39
CA LEU A 49 2.93 21.45 4.71
C LEU A 49 4.26 22.12 5.02
N ALA A 50 5.39 21.53 4.60
CA ALA A 50 6.71 22.14 4.73
C ALA A 50 6.79 23.49 3.99
N LEU A 51 6.28 23.56 2.76
CA LEU A 51 6.22 24.81 1.98
C LEU A 51 5.31 25.86 2.62
N TYR A 52 4.25 25.45 3.32
CA TYR A 52 3.31 26.34 3.99
C TYR A 52 3.87 26.89 5.32
N VAL A 53 4.55 26.06 6.10
CA VAL A 53 5.01 26.36 7.47
C VAL A 53 6.38 27.02 7.49
N HIS A 54 7.28 26.70 6.56
CA HIS A 54 8.67 27.14 6.66
C HIS A 54 8.82 28.63 6.33
N PRO A 55 9.36 29.49 7.23
CA PRO A 55 9.42 30.94 7.02
C PRO A 55 10.23 31.39 5.78
N LYS A 56 11.23 30.60 5.37
CA LYS A 56 12.03 30.88 4.17
C LYS A 56 11.34 30.46 2.86
N SER A 57 10.20 29.80 2.94
CA SER A 57 9.44 29.40 1.75
C SER A 57 8.76 30.61 1.13
N LEU A 58 8.81 30.73 -0.20
CA LEU A 58 8.06 31.74 -0.95
C LEU A 58 6.53 31.61 -0.75
N CYS A 59 6.10 30.42 -0.34
CA CYS A 59 4.71 30.06 -0.07
C CYS A 59 4.35 30.07 1.43
N TYR A 60 5.20 30.64 2.29
CA TYR A 60 4.94 30.75 3.73
C TYR A 60 3.58 31.41 4.00
N GLY A 61 2.72 30.74 4.77
CA GLY A 61 1.36 31.21 5.08
C GLY A 61 0.38 31.24 3.89
N LYS A 62 0.81 30.85 2.69
CA LYS A 62 -0.01 30.87 1.46
C LYS A 62 -0.47 29.46 1.09
N TRP A 63 -1.60 29.04 1.66
CA TRP A 63 -2.12 27.67 1.54
C TRP A 63 -2.32 27.19 0.09
N GLY A 64 -2.89 28.04 -0.77
CA GLY A 64 -3.08 27.72 -2.19
C GLY A 64 -1.75 27.55 -2.93
N ALA A 65 -0.90 28.57 -2.87
CA ALA A 65 0.40 28.58 -3.55
C ALA A 65 1.32 27.43 -3.09
N ALA A 66 1.33 27.10 -1.80
CA ALA A 66 2.10 25.97 -1.28
C ALA A 66 1.61 24.64 -1.87
N SER A 67 0.29 24.47 -2.03
CA SER A 67 -0.28 23.23 -2.59
C SER A 67 -0.01 23.09 -4.09
N ASP A 68 -0.03 24.20 -4.82
CA ASP A 68 0.30 24.22 -6.24
C ASP A 68 1.78 23.94 -6.46
N ALA A 69 2.66 24.58 -5.68
CA ALA A 69 4.09 24.30 -5.70
C ALA A 69 4.40 22.83 -5.39
N ALA A 70 3.78 22.25 -4.35
CA ALA A 70 3.94 20.83 -4.03
C ALA A 70 3.48 19.92 -5.18
N ALA A 71 2.32 20.20 -5.78
CA ALA A 71 1.82 19.43 -6.91
C ALA A 71 2.77 19.48 -8.12
N ILE A 72 3.34 20.66 -8.41
CA ILE A 72 4.34 20.85 -9.48
C ILE A 72 5.60 20.03 -9.17
N THR A 73 6.11 20.05 -7.94
CA THR A 73 7.29 19.24 -7.56
C THR A 73 7.05 17.73 -7.68
N MET A 74 5.80 17.28 -7.59
CA MET A 74 5.40 15.89 -7.84
C MET A 74 5.16 15.60 -9.33
N CYS A 75 5.40 16.56 -10.23
CA CYS A 75 5.06 16.51 -11.66
C CYS A 75 3.57 16.24 -11.90
N ARG A 76 2.69 16.84 -11.08
CA ARG A 76 1.23 16.74 -11.18
C ARG A 76 0.58 18.11 -11.38
N GLY A 77 -0.68 18.10 -11.81
CA GLY A 77 -1.48 19.31 -12.01
C GLY A 77 -2.36 19.71 -10.83
N GLN A 78 -3.22 20.70 -11.08
CA GLN A 78 -4.13 21.32 -10.11
C GLN A 78 -5.01 20.32 -9.34
N TYR A 79 -5.46 19.24 -9.98
CA TYR A 79 -6.22 18.19 -9.30
C TYR A 79 -5.45 17.60 -8.12
N CYS A 80 -4.14 17.37 -8.27
CA CYS A 80 -3.30 16.89 -7.18
C CYS A 80 -3.22 17.91 -6.04
N ALA A 81 -3.07 19.20 -6.35
CA ALA A 81 -3.08 20.27 -5.35
C ALA A 81 -4.39 20.30 -4.54
N CYS A 82 -5.54 20.11 -5.21
CA CYS A 82 -6.84 19.95 -4.53
C CYS A 82 -6.87 18.74 -3.59
N VAL A 83 -6.37 17.59 -4.06
CA VAL A 83 -6.31 16.36 -3.26
C VAL A 83 -5.39 16.53 -2.05
N LEU A 84 -4.21 17.13 -2.22
CA LEU A 84 -3.26 17.39 -1.13
C LEU A 84 -3.88 18.32 -0.08
N ARG A 85 -4.58 19.39 -0.48
CA ARG A 85 -5.28 20.28 0.45
C ARG A 85 -6.37 19.57 1.23
N ARG A 86 -7.14 18.70 0.57
CA ARG A 86 -8.19 17.90 1.23
C ARG A 86 -7.57 16.93 2.25
N MET A 87 -6.55 16.19 1.85
CA MET A 87 -5.85 15.23 2.72
C MET A 87 -5.19 15.93 3.91
N ALA A 88 -4.50 17.05 3.68
CA ALA A 88 -3.87 17.82 4.75
C ALA A 88 -4.91 18.32 5.77
N ARG A 89 -6.08 18.76 5.31
CA ARG A 89 -7.17 19.16 6.22
C ARG A 89 -7.70 17.99 7.04
N GLN A 90 -7.99 16.86 6.39
CA GLN A 90 -8.44 15.65 7.07
C GLN A 90 -7.44 15.22 8.14
N TYR A 91 -6.15 15.23 7.82
CA TYR A 91 -5.08 14.88 8.75
C TYR A 91 -4.90 15.90 9.88
N ILE A 92 -5.16 17.19 9.63
CA ILE A 92 -5.13 18.23 10.68
C ILE A 92 -6.29 18.03 11.65
N SER A 93 -7.48 17.70 11.14
CA SER A 93 -8.66 17.43 11.96
C SER A 93 -8.54 16.12 12.75
N ASP A 94 -8.03 15.07 12.12
CA ASP A 94 -7.84 13.76 12.74
C ASP A 94 -6.49 13.16 12.34
N ARG A 95 -5.61 13.01 13.33
CA ARG A 95 -4.24 12.52 13.18
C ARG A 95 -4.17 11.02 12.86
N SER A 96 -5.25 10.29 13.08
CA SER A 96 -5.30 8.85 12.80
C SER A 96 -5.62 8.52 11.34
N LEU A 97 -6.13 9.50 10.57
CA LEU A 97 -6.58 9.28 9.20
C LEU A 97 -5.42 9.34 8.20
N LEU A 98 -4.83 8.18 7.91
CA LEU A 98 -3.93 8.03 6.76
C LEU A 98 -4.74 7.83 5.46
N PRO A 99 -4.21 8.30 4.30
CA PRO A 99 -4.87 8.07 3.02
C PRO A 99 -4.86 6.58 2.70
N GLU A 100 -6.05 5.97 2.74
CA GLU A 100 -6.26 4.61 2.26
C GLU A 100 -6.09 4.56 0.74
N ASN A 101 -5.44 3.51 0.27
CA ASN A 101 -5.30 3.26 -1.16
C ASN A 101 -6.63 2.68 -1.69
N PRO A 102 -7.42 3.44 -2.48
CA PRO A 102 -8.70 2.94 -3.01
C PRO A 102 -8.50 1.86 -4.09
N TYR A 103 -7.29 1.76 -4.65
CA TYR A 103 -6.94 0.73 -5.61
C TYR A 103 -6.52 -0.57 -4.90
N GLY A 104 -6.14 -0.49 -3.63
CA GLY A 104 -5.94 -1.61 -2.69
C GLY A 104 -5.34 -2.87 -3.30
N ASN A 105 -5.81 -4.01 -2.78
CA ASN A 105 -5.29 -5.36 -3.01
C ASN A 105 -5.67 -5.92 -4.38
N TRP A 106 -5.82 -5.09 -5.41
CA TRP A 106 -6.26 -5.50 -6.76
C TRP A 106 -5.36 -6.58 -7.38
N ASN A 107 -4.13 -6.72 -6.88
CA ASN A 107 -3.17 -7.76 -7.24
C ASN A 107 -2.73 -8.65 -6.07
N GLU A 108 -3.34 -8.55 -4.89
CA GLU A 108 -3.01 -9.54 -3.86
C GLU A 108 -3.58 -10.89 -4.27
N SER A 109 -2.68 -11.84 -4.41
CA SER A 109 -3.05 -13.22 -4.55
C SER A 109 -3.83 -13.72 -3.36
N LEU A 110 -4.73 -14.68 -3.58
CA LEU A 110 -5.43 -15.40 -2.51
C LEU A 110 -4.46 -16.04 -1.48
N LEU A 111 -3.18 -16.19 -1.80
CA LEU A 111 -2.13 -16.63 -0.88
C LEU A 111 -1.87 -15.69 0.31
N VAL A 112 -2.46 -14.50 0.34
CA VAL A 112 -2.46 -13.65 1.55
C VAL A 112 -3.34 -14.27 2.65
N ASN A 113 -4.32 -15.09 2.29
CA ASN A 113 -5.07 -15.89 3.25
C ASN A 113 -4.17 -17.03 3.78
N GLU A 114 -3.73 -16.92 5.03
CA GLU A 114 -2.84 -17.89 5.68
C GLU A 114 -3.46 -19.30 5.72
N ASP A 115 -4.78 -19.41 5.93
CA ASP A 115 -5.48 -20.70 5.97
C ASP A 115 -5.44 -21.39 4.60
N LEU A 116 -5.68 -20.63 3.52
CA LEU A 116 -5.58 -21.16 2.15
C LEU A 116 -4.14 -21.59 1.83
N CYS A 117 -3.16 -20.79 2.25
CA CYS A 117 -1.75 -21.09 2.02
C CYS A 117 -1.33 -22.38 2.74
N GLN A 118 -1.79 -22.58 3.98
CA GLN A 118 -1.53 -23.80 4.75
C GLN A 118 -2.21 -25.03 4.13
N GLU A 119 -3.49 -24.96 3.78
CA GLU A 119 -4.21 -26.08 3.15
C GLU A 119 -3.60 -26.45 1.80
N LEU A 120 -3.24 -25.45 1.00
CA LEU A 120 -2.57 -25.67 -0.28
C LEU A 120 -1.18 -26.29 -0.07
N GLY A 121 -0.45 -25.88 0.96
CA GLY A 121 0.82 -26.49 1.36
C GLY A 121 0.68 -27.96 1.74
N LEU A 122 -0.34 -28.32 2.52
CA LEU A 122 -0.65 -29.71 2.88
C LEU A 122 -0.98 -30.54 1.64
N TYR A 123 -1.83 -30.03 0.75
CA TYR A 123 -2.17 -30.70 -0.51
C TYR A 123 -0.95 -30.94 -1.40
N LEU A 124 -0.02 -29.97 -1.45
CA LEU A 124 1.22 -30.11 -2.20
C LEU A 124 2.18 -31.12 -1.57
N GLN A 125 2.21 -31.24 -0.24
CA GLN A 125 2.98 -32.27 0.46
C GLN A 125 2.41 -33.68 0.17
N GLU A 126 1.10 -33.84 0.16
CA GLU A 126 0.44 -35.11 -0.20
C GLU A 126 0.74 -35.54 -1.65
N LEU A 127 0.84 -34.58 -2.57
CA LEU A 127 1.17 -34.84 -3.97
C LEU A 127 2.64 -35.24 -4.20
N GLY A 128 3.55 -34.87 -3.29
CA GLY A 128 4.96 -35.23 -3.33
C GLY A 128 5.66 -34.80 -4.63
N THR A 129 6.08 -35.76 -5.46
CA THR A 129 6.78 -35.52 -6.73
C THR A 129 5.86 -35.18 -7.90
N LEU A 130 4.55 -35.36 -7.75
CA LEU A 130 3.57 -35.20 -8.84
C LEU A 130 2.90 -33.83 -8.83
N VAL A 131 3.60 -32.80 -8.35
CA VAL A 131 3.12 -31.42 -8.29
C VAL A 131 3.05 -30.84 -9.70
N THR A 132 1.84 -30.42 -10.10
CA THR A 132 1.60 -29.79 -11.40
C THR A 132 0.60 -28.65 -11.23
N ALA A 133 0.76 -27.57 -12.00
CA ALA A 133 -0.16 -26.43 -11.95
C ALA A 133 -1.62 -26.81 -12.22
N SER A 134 -1.88 -27.78 -13.11
CA SER A 134 -3.23 -28.29 -13.38
C SER A 134 -3.87 -28.91 -12.14
N LYS A 135 -3.11 -29.69 -11.35
CA LYS A 135 -3.64 -30.31 -10.12
C LYS A 135 -3.94 -29.30 -9.03
N VAL A 136 -3.13 -28.24 -8.95
CA VAL A 136 -3.40 -27.10 -8.06
C VAL A 136 -4.65 -26.36 -8.50
N GLN A 137 -4.78 -26.10 -9.80
CA GLN A 137 -5.98 -25.48 -10.36
C GLN A 137 -7.23 -26.32 -10.09
N GLU A 138 -7.18 -27.63 -10.36
CA GLU A 138 -8.28 -28.57 -10.13
C GLU A 138 -8.69 -28.59 -8.66
N TRP A 139 -7.73 -28.63 -7.73
CA TRP A 139 -8.00 -28.60 -6.28
C TRP A 139 -8.63 -27.27 -5.85
N LEU A 140 -8.08 -26.14 -6.30
CA LEU A 140 -8.62 -24.82 -6.00
C LEU A 140 -10.00 -24.57 -6.63
N CYS A 141 -10.33 -25.27 -7.72
CA CYS A 141 -11.64 -25.18 -8.37
C CYS A 141 -12.66 -26.20 -7.84
N ARG A 142 -12.32 -26.97 -6.80
CA ARG A 142 -13.31 -27.84 -6.14
C ARG A 142 -14.27 -26.99 -5.31
N GLU A 143 -15.54 -27.37 -5.38
CA GLU A 143 -16.64 -26.61 -4.76
C GLU A 143 -16.47 -26.48 -3.24
N ASP A 144 -15.92 -27.50 -2.57
CA ASP A 144 -15.64 -27.50 -1.13
C ASP A 144 -14.54 -26.48 -0.75
N VAL A 145 -13.45 -26.42 -1.51
CA VAL A 145 -12.35 -25.46 -1.30
C VAL A 145 -12.81 -24.05 -1.64
N MET A 146 -13.55 -23.89 -2.74
CA MET A 146 -14.08 -22.59 -3.15
C MET A 146 -15.05 -22.02 -2.12
N GLN A 147 -15.93 -22.83 -1.54
CA GLN A 147 -16.87 -22.40 -0.50
C GLN A 147 -16.17 -22.07 0.81
N ARG A 148 -15.19 -22.88 1.24
CA ARG A 148 -14.42 -22.63 2.47
C ARG A 148 -13.66 -21.30 2.42
N HIS A 149 -13.06 -20.97 1.28
CA HIS A 149 -12.21 -19.79 1.12
C HIS A 149 -12.92 -18.60 0.44
N GLY A 150 -14.23 -18.69 0.19
CA GLY A 150 -15.01 -17.62 -0.41
C GLY A 150 -14.61 -17.27 -1.85
N ILE A 151 -14.04 -18.23 -2.59
CA ILE A 151 -13.57 -18.03 -3.96
C ILE A 151 -14.77 -18.02 -4.91
N THR A 152 -15.10 -16.85 -5.46
CA THR A 152 -16.26 -16.68 -6.36
C THR A 152 -15.97 -17.04 -7.81
N LYS A 153 -14.70 -17.02 -8.23
CA LYS A 153 -14.29 -17.26 -9.63
C LYS A 153 -13.29 -18.39 -9.70
N LYS A 154 -13.48 -19.28 -10.69
CA LYS A 154 -12.52 -20.34 -10.98
C LYS A 154 -11.15 -19.74 -11.30
N ILE A 155 -10.13 -20.30 -10.68
CA ILE A 155 -8.75 -19.84 -10.83
C ILE A 155 -8.21 -20.34 -12.18
N SER A 156 -7.46 -19.48 -12.86
CA SER A 156 -6.83 -19.83 -14.13
C SER A 156 -5.55 -20.64 -13.91
N LEU A 157 -5.16 -21.43 -14.92
CA LEU A 157 -3.91 -22.20 -14.88
C LEU A 157 -2.68 -21.32 -14.65
N THR A 158 -2.65 -20.12 -15.23
CA THR A 158 -1.58 -19.13 -15.04
C THR A 158 -1.53 -18.61 -13.60
N THR A 159 -2.67 -18.41 -12.94
CA THR A 159 -2.70 -18.05 -11.52
C THR A 159 -2.20 -19.21 -10.63
N ALA A 160 -2.57 -20.46 -10.94
CA ALA A 160 -2.07 -21.63 -10.23
C ALA A 160 -0.54 -21.81 -10.39
N GLN A 161 0.01 -21.54 -11.58
CA GLN A 161 1.45 -21.46 -11.81
C GLN A 161 2.11 -20.38 -10.94
N TRP A 162 1.51 -19.19 -10.90
CA TRP A 162 2.03 -18.10 -10.08
C TRP A 162 2.02 -18.47 -8.57
N TYR A 163 1.00 -19.19 -8.08
CA TYR A 163 0.97 -19.69 -6.69
C TYR A 163 2.10 -20.67 -6.38
N LEU A 164 2.36 -21.62 -7.27
CA LEU A 164 3.48 -22.53 -7.11
C LEU A 164 4.82 -21.78 -7.05
N LYS A 165 4.99 -20.75 -7.88
CA LYS A 165 6.20 -19.90 -7.87
C LYS A 165 6.34 -19.13 -6.57
N ALA A 166 5.24 -18.54 -6.10
CA ALA A 166 5.19 -17.76 -4.87
C ALA A 166 5.52 -18.62 -3.63
N MET A 167 5.05 -19.87 -3.61
CA MET A 167 5.38 -20.86 -2.56
C MET A 167 6.77 -21.52 -2.73
N GLY A 168 7.55 -21.12 -3.74
CA GLY A 168 8.93 -21.58 -3.93
C GLY A 168 9.08 -22.94 -4.62
N PHE A 169 8.01 -23.52 -5.18
CA PHE A 169 8.10 -24.78 -5.91
C PHE A 169 8.70 -24.57 -7.31
N ARG A 170 9.61 -25.47 -7.70
CA ARG A 170 10.14 -25.57 -9.06
C ARG A 170 9.45 -26.74 -9.75
N TRP A 171 8.39 -26.48 -10.50
CA TRP A 171 7.76 -27.49 -11.36
C TRP A 171 8.35 -27.37 -12.76
N THR A 172 8.97 -28.43 -13.25
CA THR A 172 9.35 -28.53 -14.66
C THR A 172 8.12 -28.94 -15.45
N TRP A 173 7.84 -28.25 -16.55
CA TRP A 173 6.88 -28.74 -17.54
C TRP A 173 7.43 -30.07 -18.06
N ALA A 174 6.84 -31.19 -17.62
CA ALA A 174 7.06 -32.46 -18.30
C ALA A 174 6.27 -32.38 -19.62
N PRO A 175 6.92 -32.54 -20.79
CA PRO A 175 6.27 -32.47 -22.09
C PRO A 175 5.19 -33.52 -22.29
#